data_AF-H9FHA8-F1
#
_entry.id   AF-H9FHA8-F1
#
_cell.length_a   1.000
_cell.length_b   1.000
_cell.length_c   1.000
_cell.angle_alpha   90.00
_cell.angle_beta   90.00
_cell.angle_gamma   90.00
#
_symmetry.space_group_name_H-M   'P 1'
#
loop_
_entity.id
_entity.type
_entity.pdbx_description
1 polymer ?
#
loop_
_entity_poly.entity_id
_entity_poly.type
_entity_poly.pdbx_seq_one_letter_code
_entity_poly.pdbx_strand_id
1 'polypeptide(L)'
;EALGPMSHLLPSERLEEQLPKLLPGILALYKKHSETFYLSKSLGQILEAAVSVGSRTLETQLDALLAALHSQICVPVESSSPLVMSNQKEVLRCFTVLACSLPDRLLAFLLPRLDTSNERTRVGTLQVVRHVINSAAAQMEDKKPFILSSMRLPLLDTNSKVKRAVVQVISAMAHHGYLEQPGGEVMIEYIVQQCALPPEQEPEKPGPSSKDPKADSVRAVSVRTLYLVSTTVDRMSHVLWPYLLQFLTPVRFTGG
;
A
#
# COMPACT_ATOMS: atom_id res chain seq x y z
N GLU A 1 9.30 -25.23 -1.43
CA GLU A 1 10.40 -24.44 -2.01
C GLU A 1 10.65 -24.68 -3.51
N ALA A 2 10.53 -25.91 -4.04
CA ALA A 2 10.90 -26.21 -5.43
C ALA A 2 9.89 -25.77 -6.53
N LEU A 3 8.60 -25.58 -6.20
CA LEU A 3 7.56 -25.31 -7.21
C LEU A 3 7.74 -23.96 -7.93
N GLY A 4 8.24 -22.93 -7.24
CA GLY A 4 8.47 -21.61 -7.82
C GLY A 4 9.58 -21.60 -8.87
N PRO A 5 10.81 -22.04 -8.56
CA PRO A 5 11.89 -22.10 -9.55
C PRO A 5 11.56 -23.01 -10.74
N MET A 6 10.81 -24.09 -10.52
CA MET A 6 10.40 -25.00 -11.60
C MET A 6 9.45 -24.33 -12.59
N SER A 7 8.65 -23.35 -12.18
CA SER A 7 7.71 -22.65 -13.09
C SER A 7 8.41 -21.89 -14.22
N HIS A 8 9.63 -21.37 -13.97
CA HIS A 8 10.45 -20.72 -14.99
C HIS A 8 11.16 -21.70 -15.93
N LEU A 9 11.23 -22.99 -15.55
CA LEU A 9 11.88 -24.04 -16.33
C LEU A 9 10.88 -24.87 -17.15
N LEU A 10 9.58 -24.68 -16.92
CA LEU A 10 8.53 -25.35 -17.68
C LEU A 10 8.28 -24.61 -19.00
N PRO A 11 8.10 -25.33 -20.12
CA PRO A 11 7.58 -24.74 -21.35
C PRO A 11 6.25 -24.02 -21.10
N SER A 12 6.01 -22.91 -21.79
CA SER A 12 4.84 -22.05 -21.57
C SER A 12 3.50 -22.81 -21.66
N GLU A 13 3.38 -23.76 -22.58
CA GLU A 13 2.17 -24.59 -22.72
C GLU A 13 1.95 -25.48 -21.50
N ARG A 14 3.03 -26.08 -20.96
CA ARG A 14 2.96 -26.92 -19.77
C ARG A 14 2.63 -26.10 -18.53
N LEU A 15 3.15 -24.89 -18.42
CA LEU A 15 2.79 -24.00 -17.32
C LEU A 15 1.30 -23.68 -17.36
N GLU A 16 0.76 -23.29 -18.52
CA GLU A 16 -0.66 -22.97 -18.69
C GLU A 16 -1.57 -24.17 -18.36
N GLU A 17 -1.18 -25.40 -18.73
CA GLU A 17 -1.89 -26.63 -18.37
C GLU A 17 -1.93 -26.88 -16.84
N GLN A 18 -0.89 -26.47 -16.11
CA GLN A 18 -0.75 -26.76 -14.68
C GLN A 18 -1.29 -25.64 -13.78
N LEU A 19 -1.32 -24.38 -14.23
CA LEU A 19 -1.82 -23.24 -13.46
C LEU A 19 -3.23 -23.46 -12.84
N PRO A 20 -4.21 -24.09 -13.53
CA PRO A 20 -5.52 -24.38 -12.96
C PRO A 20 -5.48 -25.23 -11.69
N LYS A 21 -4.44 -26.05 -11.52
CA LYS A 21 -4.26 -26.93 -10.34
C LYS A 21 -3.29 -26.34 -9.33
N LEU A 22 -2.21 -25.71 -9.82
CA LEU A 22 -1.16 -25.16 -8.98
C LEU A 22 -1.64 -23.98 -8.13
N LEU A 23 -2.37 -23.02 -8.74
CA LEU A 23 -2.81 -21.82 -8.03
C LEU A 23 -3.76 -22.17 -6.88
N PRO A 24 -4.85 -22.96 -7.08
CA PRO A 24 -5.71 -23.35 -5.95
C PRO A 24 -4.98 -24.17 -4.89
N GLY A 25 -4.03 -25.02 -5.30
CA GLY A 25 -3.20 -25.80 -4.37
C GLY A 25 -2.38 -24.92 -3.43
N ILE A 26 -1.69 -23.90 -3.96
CA ILE A 26 -0.92 -22.94 -3.17
C ILE A 26 -1.85 -22.11 -2.28
N LEU A 27 -3.00 -21.66 -2.81
CA LEU A 27 -3.98 -20.91 -2.03
C LEU A 27 -4.57 -21.72 -0.86
N ALA A 28 -4.76 -23.02 -1.02
CA ALA A 28 -5.19 -23.90 0.05
C ALA A 28 -4.12 -24.02 1.16
N LEU A 29 -2.83 -23.98 0.81
CA LEU A 29 -1.74 -24.01 1.78
C LEU A 29 -1.63 -22.70 2.57
N TYR A 30 -1.91 -21.54 1.96
CA TYR A 30 -1.97 -20.27 2.68
C TYR A 30 -2.96 -20.27 3.85
N LYS A 31 -4.11 -20.95 3.67
CA LYS A 31 -5.14 -21.07 4.73
C LYS A 31 -4.66 -21.85 5.95
N LYS A 32 -3.64 -22.71 5.80
CA LYS A 32 -3.07 -23.50 6.90
C LYS A 32 -2.04 -22.72 7.72
N HIS A 33 -1.69 -21.49 7.31
CA HIS A 33 -0.73 -20.60 7.96
C HIS A 33 0.68 -21.21 8.22
N SER A 34 0.99 -22.35 7.63
CA SER A 34 2.31 -22.99 7.69
C SER A 34 3.21 -22.47 6.58
N GLU A 35 4.45 -22.07 6.90
CA GLU A 35 5.49 -21.74 5.92
C GLU A 35 5.10 -20.66 4.90
N THR A 36 4.30 -19.67 5.32
CA THR A 36 3.73 -18.64 4.44
C THR A 36 4.77 -17.90 3.60
N PHE A 37 5.96 -17.66 4.15
CA PHE A 37 7.08 -17.05 3.41
C PHE A 37 7.44 -17.83 2.14
N TYR A 38 7.66 -19.15 2.26
CA TYR A 38 8.06 -19.97 1.12
C TYR A 38 6.92 -20.14 0.11
N LEU A 39 5.67 -20.15 0.59
CA LEU A 39 4.48 -20.14 -0.27
C LEU A 39 4.40 -18.83 -1.07
N SER A 40 4.58 -17.68 -0.44
CA SER A 40 4.62 -16.37 -1.11
C SER A 40 5.72 -16.31 -2.15
N LYS A 41 6.92 -16.81 -1.81
CA LYS A 41 8.07 -16.81 -2.71
C LYS A 41 7.81 -17.66 -3.95
N SER A 42 7.31 -18.87 -3.73
CA SER A 42 6.93 -19.77 -4.82
C SER A 42 5.83 -19.17 -5.69
N LEU A 43 4.82 -18.55 -5.06
CA LEU A 43 3.71 -17.94 -5.78
C LEU A 43 4.19 -16.77 -6.64
N GLY A 44 5.04 -15.89 -6.12
CA GLY A 44 5.53 -14.76 -6.89
C GLY A 44 6.32 -15.18 -8.13
N GLN A 45 7.12 -16.25 -8.06
CA GLN A 45 7.82 -16.83 -9.21
C GLN A 45 6.84 -17.40 -10.26
N ILE A 46 5.81 -18.12 -9.79
CA ILE A 46 4.75 -18.63 -10.66
C ILE A 46 4.00 -17.48 -11.34
N LEU A 47 3.71 -16.39 -10.61
CA LEU A 47 3.05 -15.21 -11.17
C LEU A 47 3.92 -14.53 -12.24
N GLU A 48 5.22 -14.40 -12.02
CA GLU A 48 6.15 -13.83 -13.02
C GLU A 48 6.17 -14.68 -14.30
N ALA A 49 6.24 -16.01 -14.16
CA ALA A 49 6.21 -16.92 -15.30
C ALA A 49 4.85 -16.89 -16.02
N ALA A 50 3.74 -16.85 -15.28
CA ALA A 50 2.39 -16.81 -15.85
C ALA A 50 2.11 -15.48 -16.59
N VAL A 51 2.59 -14.36 -16.04
CA VAL A 51 2.50 -13.04 -16.67
C VAL A 51 3.34 -12.99 -17.94
N SER A 52 4.58 -13.50 -17.92
CA SER A 52 5.49 -13.38 -19.06
C SER A 52 4.99 -14.14 -20.30
N VAL A 53 4.15 -15.16 -20.10
CA VAL A 53 3.53 -15.93 -21.19
C VAL A 53 2.10 -15.47 -21.55
N GLY A 54 1.58 -14.43 -20.88
CA GLY A 54 0.22 -13.93 -21.12
C GLY A 54 -0.87 -14.93 -20.74
N SER A 55 -0.71 -15.61 -19.60
CA SER A 55 -1.63 -16.66 -19.14
C SER A 55 -3.08 -16.17 -18.99
N ARG A 56 -4.00 -16.82 -19.70
CA ARG A 56 -5.44 -16.57 -19.55
C ARG A 56 -5.98 -17.17 -18.26
N THR A 57 -5.41 -18.29 -17.84
CA THR A 57 -5.77 -18.96 -16.58
C THR A 57 -5.54 -18.04 -15.38
N LEU A 58 -4.44 -17.28 -15.38
CA LEU A 58 -4.15 -16.31 -14.33
C LEU A 58 -5.29 -15.29 -14.18
N GLU A 59 -5.80 -14.74 -15.29
CA GLU A 59 -6.90 -13.77 -15.26
C GLU A 59 -8.18 -14.36 -14.65
N THR A 60 -8.50 -15.62 -14.96
CA THR A 60 -9.70 -16.28 -14.43
C THR A 60 -9.64 -16.52 -12.92
N GLN A 61 -8.45 -16.64 -12.34
CA GLN A 61 -8.25 -16.93 -10.92
C GLN A 61 -7.79 -15.71 -10.11
N LEU A 62 -7.68 -14.55 -10.77
CA LEU A 62 -7.09 -13.35 -10.20
C LEU A 62 -7.78 -12.91 -8.90
N ASP A 63 -9.11 -12.93 -8.84
CA ASP A 63 -9.84 -12.43 -7.68
C ASP A 63 -9.55 -13.27 -6.42
N ALA A 64 -9.43 -14.59 -6.57
CA ALA A 64 -9.08 -15.51 -5.49
C ALA A 64 -7.61 -15.31 -5.04
N LEU A 65 -6.70 -15.07 -5.99
CA LEU A 65 -5.30 -14.77 -5.71
C LEU A 65 -5.15 -13.46 -4.94
N LEU A 66 -5.80 -12.40 -5.42
CA LEU A 66 -5.79 -11.08 -4.78
C LEU A 66 -6.35 -11.15 -3.36
N ALA A 67 -7.46 -11.88 -3.16
CA ALA A 67 -8.03 -12.09 -1.83
C ALA A 67 -7.06 -12.79 -0.88
N ALA A 68 -6.38 -13.84 -1.34
CA ALA A 68 -5.43 -14.58 -0.52
C ALA A 68 -4.18 -13.75 -0.20
N LEU A 69 -3.58 -13.08 -1.18
CA LEU A 69 -2.42 -12.21 -0.97
C LEU A 69 -2.75 -11.05 -0.02
N HIS A 70 -3.90 -10.39 -0.23
CA HIS A 70 -4.35 -9.28 0.61
C HIS A 70 -4.58 -9.71 2.06
N SER A 71 -5.12 -10.92 2.27
CA SER A 71 -5.30 -11.47 3.61
C SER A 71 -3.99 -11.57 4.38
N GLN A 72 -2.87 -11.89 3.70
CA GLN A 72 -1.54 -11.99 4.32
C GLN A 72 -0.98 -10.63 4.74
N ILE A 73 -1.29 -9.56 3.99
CA ILE A 73 -0.90 -8.19 4.37
C ILE A 73 -1.72 -7.70 5.57
N CYS A 74 -2.99 -8.09 5.65
CA CYS A 74 -3.90 -7.65 6.72
C CYS A 74 -3.64 -8.32 8.09
N VAL A 75 -2.74 -9.30 8.17
CA VAL A 75 -2.38 -9.96 9.44
C VAL A 75 -1.55 -8.98 10.28
N PRO A 76 -1.96 -8.68 11.54
CA PRO A 76 -1.18 -7.85 12.45
C PRO A 76 0.21 -8.44 12.69
N VAL A 77 1.24 -7.61 12.57
CA VAL A 77 2.62 -7.96 12.93
C VAL A 77 2.79 -7.76 14.44
N GLU A 78 2.03 -8.51 15.25
CA GLU A 78 2.01 -8.37 16.72
C GLU A 78 3.21 -9.07 17.40
N SER A 79 4.14 -9.61 16.61
CA SER A 79 5.43 -10.11 17.07
C SER A 79 6.36 -10.22 15.85
N SER A 80 7.32 -9.31 15.74
CA SER A 80 8.20 -9.17 14.56
C SER A 80 9.21 -10.30 14.45
N SER A 81 8.74 -11.51 14.14
CA SER A 81 9.61 -12.56 13.62
C SER A 81 10.14 -12.12 12.25
N PRO A 82 11.45 -12.23 11.98
CA PRO A 82 12.04 -11.93 10.68
C PRO A 82 11.34 -12.63 9.51
N LEU A 83 10.75 -13.80 9.74
CA LEU A 83 10.00 -14.56 8.75
C LEU A 83 8.68 -13.89 8.35
N VAL A 84 7.97 -13.25 9.29
CA VAL A 84 6.72 -12.53 9.01
C VAL A 84 7.00 -11.29 8.15
N MET A 85 8.05 -10.54 8.48
CA MET A 85 8.47 -9.38 7.68
C MET A 85 8.93 -9.80 6.28
N SER A 86 9.66 -10.91 6.17
CA SER A 86 10.09 -11.45 4.88
C SER A 86 8.91 -11.93 4.05
N ASN A 87 7.90 -12.56 4.68
CA ASN A 87 6.66 -12.94 4.02
C ASN A 87 5.92 -11.72 3.46
N GLN A 88 5.76 -10.65 4.25
CA GLN A 88 5.10 -9.43 3.77
C GLN A 88 5.81 -8.82 2.56
N LYS A 89 7.15 -8.75 2.57
CA LYS A 89 7.93 -8.27 1.42
C LYS A 89 7.64 -9.09 0.17
N GLU A 90 7.58 -10.40 0.31
CA GLU A 90 7.32 -11.30 -0.81
C GLU A 90 5.88 -11.17 -1.33
N VAL A 91 4.90 -11.03 -0.46
CA VAL A 91 3.51 -10.75 -0.85
C VAL A 91 3.39 -9.41 -1.58
N LEU A 92 4.08 -8.37 -1.12
CA LEU A 92 4.14 -7.07 -1.82
C LEU A 92 4.82 -7.17 -3.19
N ARG A 93 5.83 -8.06 -3.32
CA ARG A 93 6.42 -8.37 -4.62
C ARG A 93 5.40 -9.01 -5.57
N CYS A 94 4.59 -9.96 -5.11
CA CYS A 94 3.47 -10.51 -5.90
C CYS A 94 2.53 -9.40 -6.39
N PHE A 95 2.18 -8.44 -5.52
CA PHE A 95 1.37 -7.28 -5.93
C PHE A 95 2.05 -6.41 -6.99
N THR A 96 3.38 -6.32 -7.00
CA THR A 96 4.11 -5.59 -8.04
C THR A 96 3.98 -6.27 -9.39
N VAL A 97 4.16 -7.60 -9.43
CA VAL A 97 4.00 -8.41 -10.65
C VAL A 97 2.58 -8.23 -11.23
N LEU A 98 1.56 -8.29 -10.36
CA LEU A 98 0.17 -8.07 -10.77
C LEU A 98 -0.11 -6.63 -11.18
N ALA A 99 0.46 -5.64 -10.51
CA ALA A 99 0.31 -4.22 -10.86
C ALA A 99 0.91 -3.89 -12.22
N CYS A 100 2.07 -4.48 -12.55
CA CYS A 100 2.74 -4.26 -13.82
C CYS A 100 1.97 -4.84 -15.02
N SER A 101 1.09 -5.80 -14.77
CA SER A 101 0.48 -6.63 -15.82
C SER A 101 -1.03 -6.44 -15.94
N LEU A 102 -1.70 -6.29 -14.81
CA LEU A 102 -3.16 -6.24 -14.66
C LEU A 102 -3.58 -5.07 -13.75
N PRO A 103 -3.10 -3.83 -13.99
CA PRO A 103 -3.29 -2.70 -13.07
C PRO A 103 -4.76 -2.39 -12.81
N ASP A 104 -5.62 -2.46 -13.84
CA ASP A 104 -7.04 -2.14 -13.71
C ASP A 104 -7.79 -3.11 -12.81
N ARG A 105 -7.56 -4.40 -13.00
CA ARG A 105 -8.18 -5.44 -12.17
C ARG A 105 -7.67 -5.37 -10.74
N LEU A 106 -6.37 -5.07 -10.56
CA LEU A 106 -5.79 -4.86 -9.23
C LEU A 106 -6.45 -3.67 -8.51
N LEU A 107 -6.56 -2.52 -9.16
CA LEU A 107 -7.18 -1.33 -8.56
C LEU A 107 -8.69 -1.54 -8.31
N ALA A 108 -9.41 -2.19 -9.22
CA ALA A 108 -10.81 -2.55 -9.03
C ALA A 108 -11.01 -3.45 -7.80
N PHE A 109 -10.03 -4.28 -7.46
CA PHE A 109 -10.03 -5.04 -6.21
C PHE A 109 -9.65 -4.17 -5.00
N LEU A 110 -8.58 -3.38 -5.07
CA LEU A 110 -8.05 -2.67 -3.90
C LEU A 110 -8.93 -1.49 -3.48
N LEU A 111 -9.28 -0.60 -4.40
CA LEU A 111 -9.84 0.71 -4.04
C LEU A 111 -11.17 0.63 -3.26
N PRO A 112 -12.13 -0.27 -3.60
CA PRO A 112 -13.35 -0.43 -2.80
C PRO A 112 -13.08 -0.87 -1.35
N ARG A 113 -11.93 -1.49 -1.07
CA ARG A 113 -11.57 -1.97 0.27
C ARG A 113 -11.06 -0.86 1.20
N LEU A 114 -10.88 0.36 0.68
CA LEU A 114 -10.59 1.54 1.47
C LEU A 114 -11.82 2.05 2.24
N ASP A 115 -13.02 1.66 1.81
CA ASP A 115 -14.31 2.07 2.42
C ASP A 115 -14.94 0.98 3.31
N THR A 116 -14.22 -0.10 3.61
CA THR A 116 -14.78 -1.13 4.50
C THR A 116 -14.79 -0.65 5.95
N SER A 117 -15.72 -1.14 6.78
CA SER A 117 -15.71 -0.90 8.23
C SER A 117 -14.52 -1.58 8.95
N ASN A 118 -13.84 -2.52 8.29
CA ASN A 118 -12.74 -3.28 8.88
C ASN A 118 -11.41 -2.50 8.85
N GLU A 119 -10.96 -2.02 10.02
CA GLU A 119 -9.69 -1.30 10.20
C GLU A 119 -8.52 -2.03 9.54
N ARG A 120 -8.35 -3.33 9.81
CA ARG A 120 -7.21 -4.12 9.32
C ARG A 120 -7.20 -4.19 7.79
N THR A 121 -8.38 -4.31 7.20
CA THR A 121 -8.55 -4.31 5.74
C THR A 121 -8.16 -2.95 5.16
N ARG A 122 -8.60 -1.84 5.76
CA ARG A 122 -8.23 -0.48 5.31
C ARG A 122 -6.73 -0.25 5.40
N VAL A 123 -6.11 -0.53 6.55
CA VAL A 123 -4.67 -0.39 6.77
C VAL A 123 -3.87 -1.25 5.78
N GLY A 124 -4.21 -2.53 5.64
CA GLY A 124 -3.54 -3.43 4.71
C GLY A 124 -3.69 -2.99 3.25
N THR A 125 -4.87 -2.49 2.87
CA THR A 125 -5.11 -1.94 1.52
C THR A 125 -4.27 -0.70 1.27
N LEU A 126 -4.21 0.25 2.19
CA LEU A 126 -3.35 1.44 2.08
C LEU A 126 -1.87 1.07 1.97
N GLN A 127 -1.42 0.02 2.68
CA GLN A 127 -0.07 -0.50 2.54
C GLN A 127 0.21 -1.04 1.13
N VAL A 128 -0.72 -1.79 0.53
CA VAL A 128 -0.58 -2.28 -0.85
C VAL A 128 -0.61 -1.11 -1.85
N VAL A 129 -1.53 -0.15 -1.69
CA VAL A 129 -1.62 1.04 -2.55
C VAL A 129 -0.30 1.83 -2.52
N ARG A 130 0.22 2.12 -1.32
CA ARG A 130 1.53 2.77 -1.16
C ARG A 130 2.64 2.01 -1.88
N HIS A 131 2.66 0.68 -1.75
CA HIS A 131 3.67 -0.16 -2.38
C HIS A 131 3.61 -0.06 -3.90
N VAL A 132 2.41 -0.22 -4.47
CA VAL A 132 2.18 -0.20 -5.92
C VAL A 132 2.50 1.17 -6.53
N ILE A 133 2.18 2.28 -5.85
CA ILE A 133 2.61 3.62 -6.26
C ILE A 133 4.13 3.70 -6.41
N ASN A 134 4.87 3.08 -5.48
CA ASN A 134 6.33 3.09 -5.51
C ASN A 134 6.94 2.11 -6.50
N SER A 135 6.35 0.92 -6.66
CA SER A 135 6.96 -0.17 -7.43
C SER A 135 6.50 -0.27 -8.88
N ALA A 136 5.35 0.33 -9.23
CA ALA A 136 4.75 0.27 -10.56
C ALA A 136 4.30 1.66 -11.05
N ALA A 137 5.11 2.69 -10.79
CA ALA A 137 4.77 4.09 -11.08
C ALA A 137 4.34 4.32 -12.55
N ALA A 138 5.04 3.72 -13.51
CA ALA A 138 4.73 3.84 -14.93
C ALA A 138 3.31 3.33 -15.26
N GLN A 139 2.88 2.22 -14.65
CA GLN A 139 1.56 1.64 -14.86
C GLN A 139 0.45 2.38 -14.10
N MET A 140 0.82 3.15 -13.08
CA MET A 140 -0.13 3.94 -12.30
C MET A 140 -0.32 5.37 -12.83
N GLU A 141 0.47 5.80 -13.81
CA GLU A 141 0.46 7.19 -14.31
C GLU A 141 -0.94 7.64 -14.75
N ASP A 142 -1.58 6.89 -15.64
CA ASP A 142 -2.94 7.17 -16.13
C ASP A 142 -4.03 6.85 -15.09
N LYS A 143 -3.65 6.27 -13.94
CA LYS A 143 -4.55 5.89 -12.85
C LYS A 143 -4.50 6.85 -11.67
N LYS A 144 -3.60 7.85 -11.70
CA LYS A 144 -3.49 8.89 -10.66
C LYS A 144 -4.84 9.51 -10.27
N PRO A 145 -5.72 9.93 -11.20
CA PRO A 145 -6.99 10.55 -10.82
C PRO A 145 -7.91 9.57 -10.05
N PHE A 146 -7.95 8.31 -10.48
CA PHE A 146 -8.74 7.27 -9.82
C PHE A 146 -8.24 6.98 -8.41
N ILE A 147 -6.93 6.81 -8.25
CA ILE A 147 -6.31 6.56 -6.95
C ILE A 147 -6.55 7.76 -6.01
N LEU A 148 -6.36 9.00 -6.47
CA LEU A 148 -6.65 10.21 -5.68
C LEU A 148 -8.11 10.27 -5.24
N SER A 149 -9.05 10.00 -6.15
CA SER A 149 -10.48 10.02 -5.83
C SER A 149 -10.85 9.02 -4.72
N SER A 150 -10.19 7.86 -4.70
CA SER A 150 -10.44 6.81 -3.70
C SER A 150 -9.94 7.15 -2.29
N MET A 151 -9.04 8.14 -2.16
CA MET A 151 -8.49 8.54 -0.87
C MET A 151 -9.43 9.43 -0.04
N ARG A 152 -10.52 9.95 -0.63
CA ARG A 152 -11.45 10.86 0.06
C ARG A 152 -11.98 10.32 1.38
N LEU A 153 -12.40 9.06 1.43
CA LEU A 153 -12.93 8.45 2.65
C LEU A 153 -11.82 8.11 3.67
N PRO A 154 -10.67 7.52 3.28
CA PRO A 154 -9.53 7.37 4.17
C PRO A 154 -9.06 8.66 4.87
N LEU A 155 -9.15 9.82 4.19
CA LEU A 155 -8.79 11.12 4.78
C LEU A 155 -9.73 11.53 5.94
N LEU A 156 -10.95 11.00 5.99
CA LEU A 156 -11.93 11.27 7.05
C LEU A 156 -11.85 10.25 8.20
N ASP A 157 -10.98 9.24 8.10
CA ASP A 157 -10.90 8.17 9.09
C ASP A 157 -10.41 8.69 10.46
N THR A 158 -11.04 8.24 11.53
CA THR A 158 -10.72 8.64 12.91
C THR A 158 -9.63 7.77 13.55
N ASN A 159 -9.38 6.57 13.01
CA ASN A 159 -8.45 5.60 13.56
C ASN A 159 -6.99 5.99 13.29
N SER A 160 -6.17 6.07 14.34
CA SER A 160 -4.78 6.52 14.24
C SER A 160 -3.88 5.61 13.38
N LYS A 161 -4.16 4.30 13.30
CA LYS A 161 -3.40 3.41 12.40
C LYS A 161 -3.73 3.68 10.94
N VAL A 162 -5.01 3.91 10.62
CA VAL A 162 -5.43 4.28 9.27
C VAL A 162 -4.84 5.64 8.90
N LYS A 163 -4.94 6.64 9.77
CA LYS A 163 -4.34 7.97 9.54
C LYS A 163 -2.84 7.88 9.21
N ARG A 164 -2.08 7.07 9.96
CA ARG A 164 -0.65 6.86 9.66
C ARG A 164 -0.43 6.21 8.30
N ALA A 165 -1.22 5.20 7.95
CA ALA A 165 -1.14 4.57 6.64
C ALA A 165 -1.48 5.56 5.51
N VAL A 166 -2.48 6.41 5.71
CA VAL A 166 -2.84 7.51 4.78
C VAL A 166 -1.68 8.48 4.60
N VAL A 167 -1.05 8.95 5.68
CA VAL A 167 0.13 9.83 5.60
C VAL A 167 1.26 9.18 4.79
N GLN A 168 1.50 7.89 4.99
CA GLN A 168 2.52 7.16 4.23
C GLN A 168 2.17 7.01 2.74
N VAL A 169 0.89 6.86 2.40
CA VAL A 169 0.42 6.87 1.00
C VAL A 169 0.61 8.27 0.39
N ILE A 170 0.22 9.34 1.09
CA ILE A 170 0.41 10.72 0.63
C ILE A 170 1.89 11.03 0.40
N SER A 171 2.78 10.54 1.27
CA SER A 171 4.22 10.63 1.06
C SER A 171 4.64 9.99 -0.27
N ALA A 172 4.19 8.77 -0.57
CA ALA A 172 4.48 8.12 -1.85
C ALA A 172 3.90 8.91 -3.04
N MET A 173 2.64 9.34 -2.93
CA MET A 173 1.95 10.17 -3.93
C MET A 173 2.75 11.44 -4.29
N ALA A 174 3.34 12.10 -3.30
CA ALA A 174 4.14 13.30 -3.52
C ALA A 174 5.38 13.04 -4.39
N HIS A 175 6.11 11.93 -4.16
CA HIS A 175 7.29 11.59 -4.96
C HIS A 175 6.96 11.24 -6.41
N HIS A 176 5.74 10.76 -6.65
CA HIS A 176 5.30 10.32 -7.97
C HIS A 176 4.37 11.32 -8.66
N GLY A 177 4.33 12.58 -8.21
CA GLY A 177 3.62 13.67 -8.88
C GLY A 177 2.08 13.54 -8.85
N TYR A 178 1.52 12.83 -7.88
CA TYR A 178 0.06 12.75 -7.70
C TYR A 178 -0.49 14.07 -7.16
N LEU A 179 0.26 14.77 -6.31
CA LEU A 179 -0.21 15.98 -5.64
C LEU A 179 -0.27 17.19 -6.58
N GLU A 180 0.28 17.08 -7.79
CA GLU A 180 0.14 18.06 -8.88
C GLU A 180 -1.21 17.94 -9.62
N GLN A 181 -1.93 16.85 -9.41
CA GLN A 181 -3.23 16.60 -10.05
C GLN A 181 -4.38 17.28 -9.27
N PRO A 182 -5.53 17.54 -9.91
CA PRO A 182 -6.72 17.99 -9.20
C PRO A 182 -7.10 17.06 -8.04
N GLY A 183 -7.30 17.62 -6.85
CA GLY A 183 -7.53 16.89 -5.61
C GLY A 183 -6.26 16.63 -4.78
N GLY A 184 -5.07 16.97 -5.30
CA GLY A 184 -3.82 16.95 -4.55
C GLY A 184 -3.81 17.91 -3.37
N GLU A 185 -4.52 19.04 -3.49
CA GLU A 185 -4.69 20.05 -2.45
C GLU A 185 -5.31 19.48 -1.16
N VAL A 186 -6.29 18.59 -1.28
CA VAL A 186 -6.96 17.95 -0.14
C VAL A 186 -5.99 17.05 0.62
N MET A 187 -5.06 16.40 -0.07
CA MET A 187 -4.02 15.58 0.56
C MET A 187 -3.03 16.44 1.34
N ILE A 188 -2.64 17.60 0.79
CA ILE A 188 -1.74 18.55 1.45
C ILE A 188 -2.41 19.13 2.70
N GLU A 189 -3.66 19.58 2.55
CA GLU A 189 -4.47 20.08 3.67
C GLU A 189 -4.53 19.04 4.80
N TYR A 190 -4.81 17.78 4.46
CA TYR A 190 -4.85 16.70 5.44
C TYR A 190 -3.52 16.56 6.20
N ILE A 191 -2.38 16.57 5.52
CA ILE A 191 -1.05 16.50 6.16
C ILE A 191 -0.85 17.68 7.12
N VAL A 192 -1.20 18.90 6.69
CA VAL A 192 -1.09 20.11 7.53
C VAL A 192 -1.97 19.99 8.77
N GLN A 193 -3.22 19.54 8.63
CA GLN A 193 -4.12 19.30 9.75
C GLN A 193 -3.56 18.25 10.72
N GLN A 194 -2.96 17.16 10.21
CA GLN A 194 -2.35 16.14 11.06
C GLN A 194 -1.10 16.65 11.79
N CYS A 195 -0.33 17.58 11.20
CA CYS A 195 0.80 18.25 11.86
C CYS A 195 0.35 19.13 13.04
N ALA A 196 -0.85 19.72 12.95
CA ALA A 196 -1.43 20.60 13.96
C ALA A 196 -2.07 19.86 15.14
N LEU A 197 -2.11 18.52 15.12
CA LEU A 197 -2.57 17.73 16.26
C LEU A 197 -1.72 18.07 17.51
N PRO A 198 -2.32 18.06 18.71
CA PRO A 198 -1.56 18.24 19.95
C PRO A 198 -0.49 17.15 20.08
N PRO A 199 0.66 17.45 20.71
CA PRO A 199 1.60 16.40 21.10
C PRO A 199 0.85 15.35 21.94
N GLU A 200 0.98 14.07 21.59
CA GLU A 200 0.45 12.99 22.43
C GLU A 200 1.01 13.16 23.84
N GLN A 201 0.12 13.34 24.82
CA GLN A 201 0.51 13.29 26.23
C GLN A 201 1.13 11.92 26.47
N GLU A 202 2.37 11.89 26.95
CA GLU A 202 2.98 10.65 27.39
C GLU A 202 2.10 10.07 28.50
N PRO A 203 1.67 8.79 28.42
CA PRO A 203 1.05 8.17 29.58
C PRO A 203 2.06 8.25 30.72
N GLU A 204 1.67 8.91 31.82
CA GLU A 204 2.45 8.92 33.04
C GLU A 204 2.74 7.48 33.46
N LYS A 205 4.03 7.13 33.44
CA LYS A 205 4.66 5.85 33.83
C LYS A 205 4.64 4.73 32.76
N PRO A 206 5.82 4.30 32.28
CA PRO A 206 5.95 3.01 31.62
C PRO A 206 5.70 1.90 32.64
N GLY A 207 4.63 1.13 32.48
CA GLY A 207 4.51 -0.17 33.13
C GLY A 207 5.59 -1.13 32.60
N PRO A 208 5.98 -2.18 33.34
CA PRO A 208 7.17 -3.00 33.05
C PRO A 208 7.12 -3.85 31.75
N SER A 209 6.10 -3.69 30.90
CA SER A 209 5.81 -4.62 29.81
C SER A 209 5.85 -4.03 28.39
N SER A 210 6.05 -2.73 28.17
CA SER A 210 6.12 -2.18 26.81
C SER A 210 7.53 -2.26 26.23
N LYS A 211 7.93 -3.45 25.76
CA LYS A 211 9.16 -3.66 24.95
C LYS A 211 8.94 -3.45 23.44
N ASP A 212 7.87 -2.75 23.05
CA ASP A 212 7.65 -2.39 21.65
C ASP A 212 8.21 -0.98 21.39
N PRO A 213 8.93 -0.74 20.28
CA PRO A 213 9.25 0.61 19.86
C PRO A 213 7.92 1.35 19.66
N LYS A 214 7.68 2.40 20.46
CA LYS A 214 6.47 3.22 20.39
C LYS A 214 6.34 3.72 18.96
N ALA A 215 5.37 3.17 18.24
CA ALA A 215 5.22 3.50 16.83
C ALA A 215 4.91 4.99 16.70
N ASP A 216 5.62 5.70 15.81
CA ASP A 216 5.51 7.15 15.67
C ASP A 216 4.05 7.61 15.64
N SER A 217 3.74 8.66 16.39
CA SER A 217 2.40 9.26 16.45
C SER A 217 2.00 9.82 15.08
N VAL A 218 0.69 9.95 14.82
CA VAL A 218 0.18 10.52 13.56
C VAL A 218 0.83 11.88 13.27
N ARG A 219 0.95 12.72 14.30
CA ARG A 219 1.61 14.02 14.21
C ARG A 219 3.08 13.91 13.80
N ALA A 220 3.85 13.05 14.45
CA ALA A 220 5.28 12.88 14.17
C ALA A 220 5.53 12.41 12.73
N VAL A 221 4.77 11.41 12.26
CA VAL A 221 4.87 10.92 10.88
C VAL A 221 4.47 12.00 9.88
N SER A 222 3.46 12.81 10.20
CA SER A 222 2.99 13.90 9.33
C SER A 222 4.00 15.03 9.21
N VAL A 223 4.60 15.47 10.32
CA VAL A 223 5.66 16.50 10.33
C VAL A 223 6.86 16.03 9.52
N ARG A 224 7.30 14.78 9.74
CA ARG A 224 8.40 14.19 8.97
C ARG A 224 8.08 14.10 7.49
N THR A 225 6.85 13.72 7.15
CA THR A 225 6.39 13.64 5.76
C THR A 225 6.39 15.02 5.10
N LEU A 226 5.83 16.03 5.77
CA LEU A 226 5.80 17.40 5.25
C LEU A 226 7.22 17.93 5.03
N TYR A 227 8.11 17.73 6.01
CA TYR A 227 9.52 18.12 5.89
C TYR A 227 10.19 17.43 4.70
N LEU A 228 10.05 16.11 4.60
CA LEU A 228 10.66 15.33 3.51
C LEU A 228 10.13 15.79 2.15
N VAL A 229 8.80 15.88 1.98
CA VAL A 229 8.21 16.32 0.71
C VAL A 229 8.63 17.76 0.35
N SER A 230 8.77 18.66 1.33
CA SER A 230 9.20 20.04 1.09
C SER A 230 10.69 20.19 0.73
N THR A 231 11.54 19.22 1.10
CA THR A 231 13.00 19.32 0.96
C THR A 231 13.59 18.39 -0.08
N THR A 232 12.93 17.27 -0.38
CA THR A 232 13.47 16.23 -1.26
C THR A 232 12.73 16.09 -2.59
N VAL A 233 11.62 16.81 -2.77
CA VAL A 233 10.82 16.74 -4.00
C VAL A 233 10.79 18.12 -4.65
N ASP A 234 11.73 18.37 -5.58
CA ASP A 234 11.95 19.69 -6.19
C ASP A 234 10.66 20.31 -6.76
N ARG A 235 9.82 19.48 -7.41
CA ARG A 235 8.54 19.88 -8.02
C ARG A 235 7.49 20.31 -6.99
N MET A 236 7.57 19.80 -5.76
CA MET A 236 6.59 20.09 -4.71
C MET A 236 6.70 21.51 -4.19
N SER A 237 7.79 22.23 -4.43
CA SER A 237 7.89 23.66 -4.08
C SER A 237 6.76 24.48 -4.72
N HIS A 238 6.48 24.27 -6.01
CA HIS A 238 5.43 24.97 -6.74
C HIS A 238 4.01 24.57 -6.35
N VAL A 239 3.85 23.39 -5.75
CA VAL A 239 2.56 22.88 -5.29
C VAL A 239 2.34 23.27 -3.83
N LEU A 240 3.26 22.92 -2.94
CA LEU A 240 3.15 23.16 -1.49
C LEU A 240 3.11 24.63 -1.13
N TRP A 241 4.00 25.46 -1.68
CA TRP A 241 4.12 26.85 -1.21
C TRP A 241 2.83 27.66 -1.39
N PRO A 242 2.16 27.64 -2.55
CA PRO A 242 0.87 28.31 -2.71
C PRO A 242 -0.17 27.88 -1.67
N TYR A 243 -0.29 26.58 -1.39
CA TYR A 243 -1.27 26.07 -0.41
C TYR A 243 -0.87 26.39 1.03
N LEU A 244 0.39 26.17 1.41
CA LEU A 244 0.90 26.47 2.75
C LEU A 244 0.77 27.96 3.07
N LEU A 245 1.02 28.83 2.09
CA LEU A 245 0.83 30.28 2.25
C LEU A 245 -0.63 30.62 2.56
N GLN A 246 -1.62 29.92 1.99
CA GLN A 246 -3.03 30.16 2.35
C GLN A 246 -3.31 29.89 3.84
N PHE A 247 -2.65 28.90 4.44
CA PHE A 247 -2.79 28.62 5.88
C PHE A 247 -2.06 29.62 6.78
N LEU A 248 -1.01 30.26 6.28
CA LEU A 248 -0.20 31.23 7.04
C LEU A 248 -0.65 32.68 6.84
N THR A 249 -1.35 32.96 5.74
CA THR A 249 -1.76 34.32 5.37
C THR A 249 -3.08 34.68 6.07
N PRO A 250 -3.16 35.81 6.80
CA PRO A 250 -4.39 36.25 7.43
C PRO A 250 -5.54 36.41 6.42
N VAL A 251 -6.77 36.03 6.81
CA VAL A 251 -7.98 36.00 5.95
C VAL A 251 -8.20 37.29 5.15
N ARG A 252 -7.89 38.45 5.76
CA ARG A 252 -7.97 39.78 5.10
C ARG A 252 -7.13 39.95 3.83
N PHE A 253 -6.21 39.03 3.55
CA PHE A 253 -5.32 39.06 2.39
C PHE A 253 -5.52 37.88 1.43
N THR A 254 -6.44 36.94 1.71
CA THR A 254 -6.67 35.73 0.89
C THR A 254 -7.94 35.77 0.03
N GLY A 255 -8.68 36.89 0.00
CA GLY A 255 -9.77 37.12 -0.97
C GLY A 255 -11.01 36.22 -0.82
N GLY A 256 -11.17 35.57 0.33
CA GLY A 256 -12.39 34.85 0.72
C GLY A 256 -13.45 35.74 1.33
#